data_AF-A0A6L5Y602-F1
#
_entry.id   AF-A0A6L5Y602-F1
#
_cell.length_a   1.000
_cell.length_b   1.000
_cell.length_c   1.000
_cell.angle_alpha   90.00
_cell.angle_beta   90.00
_cell.angle_gamma   90.00
#
_symmetry.space_group_name_H-M   'P 1'
#
loop_
_entity.id
_entity.type
_entity.pdbx_description
1 polymer ?
#
loop_
_entity_poly.entity_id
_entity_poly.type
_entity_poly.pdbx_seq_one_letter_code
_entity_poly.pdbx_strand_id
1 'polypeptide(L)'
;MYSEEQRTKALHVFHEIESVTDTVRRLGYPSRKHLYTWIRNEGKTKEKRKKLKLKNTTEHPRNPSAEFKLQVLRRCFENGESVKSVSEEIGYSRVSIYMW
;
A
#
# COMPACT_ATOMS: atom_id res chain seq x y z
N MET A 1 -0.36 4.00 21.62
CA MET A 1 -0.51 2.63 21.08
C MET A 1 -0.87 1.73 22.25
N TYR A 2 -1.92 0.92 22.16
CA TYR A 2 -2.31 0.00 23.25
C TYR A 2 -1.55 -1.32 23.11
N SER A 3 -1.16 -1.93 24.23
CA SER A 3 -0.55 -3.26 24.23
C SER A 3 -1.58 -4.34 23.92
N GLU A 4 -1.12 -5.53 23.52
CA GLU A 4 -2.04 -6.65 23.29
C GLU A 4 -2.71 -7.10 24.59
N GLU A 5 -2.01 -7.01 25.73
CA GLU A 5 -2.59 -7.24 27.06
C GLU A 5 -3.74 -6.27 27.38
N GLN A 6 -3.56 -4.98 27.09
CA GLN A 6 -4.61 -3.97 27.26
C GLN A 6 -5.81 -4.26 26.38
N ARG A 7 -5.58 -4.71 25.14
CA ARG A 7 -6.64 -5.11 24.22
C ARG A 7 -7.40 -6.32 24.73
N THR A 8 -6.71 -7.37 25.17
CA THR A 8 -7.33 -8.59 25.71
C THR A 8 -8.14 -8.29 26.97
N LYS A 9 -7.60 -7.47 27.89
CA LYS A 9 -8.31 -7.04 29.09
C LYS A 9 -9.58 -6.25 28.75
N ALA A 10 -9.50 -5.34 27.78
CA ALA A 10 -10.67 -4.56 27.35
C ALA A 10 -11.76 -5.42 26.71
N LEU A 11 -11.39 -6.42 25.91
CA LEU A 11 -12.35 -7.38 25.33
C LEU A 11 -12.98 -8.27 26.42
N HIS A 12 -12.20 -8.77 27.38
CA HIS A 12 -12.74 -9.54 28.51
C HIS A 12 -13.79 -8.75 29.30
N VAL A 13 -13.46 -7.52 29.70
CA VAL A 13 -14.38 -6.64 30.46
C VAL A 13 -15.59 -6.25 29.62
N PHE A 14 -15.44 -6.14 28.29
CA PHE A 14 -16.58 -5.95 27.40
C PHE A 14 -17.52 -7.15 27.39
N HIS A 15 -17.02 -8.38 27.34
CA HIS A 15 -17.85 -9.60 27.39
C HIS A 15 -18.56 -9.79 28.74
N GLU A 16 -18.00 -9.27 29.84
CA GLU A 16 -18.65 -9.30 31.15
C GLU A 16 -19.80 -8.28 31.30
N ILE A 17 -19.66 -7.09 30.68
CA ILE A 17 -20.59 -5.96 30.88
C ILE A 17 -21.55 -5.78 29.70
N GLU A 18 -21.20 -6.28 28.53
CA GLU A 18 -21.91 -6.15 27.25
C GLU A 18 -22.18 -4.69 26.80
N SER A 19 -21.48 -3.71 27.40
CA SER A 19 -21.63 -2.27 27.10
C SER A 19 -20.29 -1.59 26.84
N VAL A 20 -20.07 -1.16 25.59
CA VAL A 20 -18.86 -0.41 25.18
C VAL A 20 -18.64 0.85 26.01
N THR A 21 -19.71 1.59 26.33
CA THR A 21 -19.57 2.83 27.10
C THR A 21 -19.12 2.55 28.52
N ASP A 22 -19.66 1.50 29.15
CA ASP A 22 -19.35 1.18 30.54
C ASP A 22 -17.99 0.49 30.67
N THR A 23 -17.60 -0.33 29.68
CA THR A 23 -16.21 -0.85 29.58
C THR A 23 -15.19 0.30 29.53
N VAL A 24 -15.42 1.30 28.68
CA VAL A 24 -14.51 2.45 28.55
C VAL A 24 -14.51 3.30 29.83
N ARG A 25 -15.66 3.51 30.46
CA ARG A 25 -15.75 4.23 31.75
C ARG A 25 -15.02 3.49 32.86
N ARG A 26 -15.15 2.16 32.94
CA ARG A 26 -14.54 1.31 33.98
C ARG A 26 -13.02 1.22 33.84
N LEU A 27 -12.52 1.10 32.61
CA LEU A 27 -11.08 0.95 32.36
C LEU A 27 -10.36 2.29 32.19
N GLY A 28 -11.06 3.36 31.83
CA GLY A 28 -10.47 4.65 31.44
C GLY A 28 -9.82 4.65 30.05
N TYR A 29 -9.86 3.51 29.36
CA TYR A 29 -9.35 3.29 28.01
C TYR A 29 -10.04 2.04 27.40
N PRO A 30 -9.93 1.79 26.09
CA PRO A 30 -9.52 2.72 25.05
C PRO A 30 -10.65 3.71 24.72
N SER A 31 -10.55 4.50 23.65
CA SER A 31 -11.73 5.23 23.16
C SER A 31 -12.78 4.27 22.62
N ARG A 32 -14.08 4.63 22.64
CA ARG A 32 -15.18 3.80 22.10
C ARG A 32 -14.90 3.31 20.68
N LYS A 33 -14.35 4.17 19.82
CA LYS A 33 -13.96 3.83 18.44
C LYS A 33 -12.94 2.68 18.37
N HIS A 34 -11.94 2.70 19.23
CA HIS A 34 -10.95 1.62 19.30
C HIS A 34 -11.61 0.32 19.78
N LEU A 35 -12.44 0.38 20.82
CA LEU A 35 -13.12 -0.81 21.34
C LEU A 35 -14.04 -1.44 20.28
N TYR A 36 -14.86 -0.65 19.57
CA TYR A 36 -15.64 -1.14 18.43
C TYR A 36 -14.78 -1.79 17.35
N THR A 37 -13.59 -1.23 17.08
CA THR A 37 -12.66 -1.78 16.10
C THR A 37 -12.09 -3.12 16.57
N TRP A 38 -11.81 -3.27 17.86
CA TRP A 38 -11.32 -4.52 18.43
C TRP A 38 -12.39 -5.60 18.42
N ILE A 39 -13.62 -5.28 18.83
CA ILE A 39 -14.78 -6.19 18.79
C ILE A 39 -15.03 -6.66 17.34
N ARG A 40 -15.05 -5.73 16.38
CA ARG A 40 -15.25 -6.07 14.95
C ARG A 40 -14.17 -7.03 14.42
N ASN A 41 -12.96 -6.96 14.96
CA ASN A 41 -11.81 -7.74 14.52
C ASN A 41 -11.50 -8.91 15.47
N GLU A 42 -12.32 -9.14 16.49
CA GLU A 42 -12.17 -10.27 17.41
C GLU A 42 -12.42 -11.57 16.64
N GLY A 43 -11.56 -12.56 16.84
CA GLY A 43 -11.59 -13.83 16.10
C GLY A 43 -11.26 -13.74 14.61
N LYS A 44 -11.06 -12.54 14.04
CA LYS A 44 -10.66 -12.38 12.64
C LYS A 44 -9.14 -12.42 12.51
N THR A 45 -8.64 -13.42 11.80
CA THR A 45 -7.29 -13.36 11.25
C THR A 45 -7.23 -12.21 10.27
N LYS A 46 -6.24 -11.31 10.42
CA LYS A 46 -5.99 -10.29 9.41
C LYS A 46 -5.62 -11.01 8.12
N GLU A 47 -6.52 -10.98 7.15
CA GLU A 47 -6.23 -11.50 5.81
C GLU A 47 -4.91 -10.92 5.33
N LYS A 48 -3.99 -11.81 4.92
CA LYS A 48 -2.73 -11.36 4.33
C LYS A 48 -3.10 -10.52 3.11
N ARG A 49 -2.67 -9.25 3.09
CA ARG A 49 -2.86 -8.39 1.91
C ARG A 49 -2.38 -9.16 0.69
N LYS A 50 -3.24 -9.27 -0.34
CA LYS A 50 -2.86 -9.90 -1.61
C LYS A 50 -1.56 -9.25 -2.08
N LYS A 51 -0.55 -10.06 -2.40
CA LYS A 51 0.68 -9.56 -3.00
C LYS A 51 0.31 -8.79 -4.26
N LEU A 52 0.81 -7.56 -4.38
CA LEU A 52 0.63 -6.77 -5.58
C LEU A 52 1.28 -7.55 -6.73
N LYS A 53 0.49 -7.86 -7.77
CA LYS A 53 1.02 -8.43 -9.03
C LYS A 53 1.71 -7.31 -9.80
N LEU A 54 2.93 -6.98 -9.40
CA LEU A 54 3.76 -6.01 -10.10
C LEU A 54 4.26 -6.66 -11.40
N LYS A 55 3.94 -6.06 -12.56
CA LYS A 55 4.54 -6.42 -13.84
C LYS A 55 5.96 -5.86 -14.01
N ASN A 56 6.32 -4.89 -13.16
CA ASN A 56 7.60 -4.18 -13.23
C ASN A 56 8.67 -5.02 -12.53
N THR A 57 9.73 -5.35 -13.24
CA THR A 57 10.90 -6.05 -12.72
C THR A 57 11.97 -5.03 -12.27
N THR A 58 13.01 -5.49 -11.56
CA THR A 58 14.17 -4.65 -11.24
C THR A 58 14.85 -4.13 -12.50
N GLU A 59 14.93 -4.98 -13.52
CA GLU A 59 15.53 -4.66 -14.82
C GLU A 59 14.64 -3.78 -15.71
N HIS A 60 13.32 -3.76 -15.45
CA HIS A 60 12.35 -2.96 -16.21
C HIS A 60 11.35 -2.28 -15.27
N PRO A 61 11.81 -1.25 -14.52
CA PRO A 61 10.97 -0.54 -13.57
C PRO A 61 9.92 0.30 -14.30
N ARG A 62 8.76 0.54 -13.68
CA ARG A 62 7.73 1.43 -14.26
C ARG A 62 8.29 2.82 -14.60
N ASN A 63 9.20 3.29 -13.76
CA ASN A 63 9.86 4.58 -13.85
C ASN A 63 11.37 4.33 -13.92
N PRO A 64 11.98 4.31 -15.12
CA PRO A 64 13.42 4.20 -15.27
C PRO A 64 14.14 5.46 -14.75
N SER A 65 15.46 5.38 -14.62
CA SER A 65 16.29 6.50 -14.18
C SER A 65 16.17 7.70 -15.12
N ALA A 66 16.42 8.91 -14.60
CA ALA A 66 16.39 10.13 -15.40
C ALA A 66 17.41 10.10 -16.54
N GLU A 67 18.59 9.53 -16.29
CA GLU A 67 19.64 9.36 -17.29
C GLU A 67 19.18 8.48 -18.46
N PHE A 68 18.54 7.34 -18.17
CA PHE A 68 18.00 6.45 -19.19
C PHE A 68 16.94 7.15 -20.05
N LYS A 69 16.02 7.88 -19.41
CA LYS A 69 14.99 8.66 -20.13
C LYS A 69 15.63 9.68 -21.06
N LEU A 70 16.62 10.43 -20.57
CA LEU A 70 17.32 11.43 -21.38
C LEU A 70 17.99 10.78 -22.59
N GLN A 71 18.67 9.65 -22.42
CA GLN A 71 19.27 8.91 -23.53
C GLN A 71 18.23 8.52 -24.60
N VAL A 72 17.06 8.02 -24.19
CA VAL A 72 15.96 7.65 -25.10
C VAL A 72 15.42 8.87 -25.83
N LEU A 73 15.24 10.00 -25.13
CA LEU A 73 14.76 11.24 -25.74
C LEU A 73 15.75 11.80 -26.76
N ARG A 74 17.06 11.77 -26.46
CA ARG A 74 18.10 12.18 -27.43
C ARG A 74 18.06 11.33 -28.70
N ARG A 75 17.97 10.00 -28.56
CA ARG A 75 17.83 9.09 -29.70
C ARG A 75 16.63 9.46 -30.59
N CYS A 76 15.48 9.71 -29.98
CA CYS A 76 14.25 10.03 -30.72
C CYS A 76 14.25 11.44 -31.33
N PHE A 77 14.66 12.47 -30.57
CA PHE A 77 14.41 13.87 -30.90
C PHE A 77 15.66 14.66 -31.32
N GLU A 78 16.86 14.22 -30.95
CA GLU A 78 18.12 14.81 -31.43
C GLU A 78 18.68 14.01 -32.62
N ASN A 79 18.72 12.67 -32.52
CA ASN A 79 19.26 11.81 -33.59
C ASN A 79 18.21 11.44 -34.65
N GLY A 80 16.93 11.73 -34.39
CA GLY A 80 15.83 11.48 -35.33
C GLY A 80 15.43 10.02 -35.51
N GLU A 81 15.80 9.13 -34.58
CA GLU A 81 15.36 7.73 -34.62
C GLU A 81 13.84 7.63 -34.45
N SER A 82 13.21 6.67 -35.14
CA SER A 82 11.77 6.44 -35.02
C SER A 82 11.40 6.04 -33.58
N VAL A 83 10.53 6.81 -32.94
CA VAL A 83 9.97 6.52 -31.60
C VAL A 83 9.39 5.10 -31.52
N LYS A 84 8.83 4.60 -32.63
CA LYS A 84 8.34 3.20 -32.70
C LYS A 84 9.48 2.20 -32.56
N SER A 85 10.56 2.39 -33.31
CA SER A 85 11.73 1.50 -33.27
C SER A 85 12.37 1.51 -31.89
N VAL A 86 12.58 2.70 -31.32
CA VAL A 86 13.17 2.84 -29.98
C VAL A 86 12.28 2.19 -28.92
N SER A 87 10.96 2.39 -29.01
CA SER A 87 9.96 1.76 -28.12
C SER A 87 10.02 0.24 -28.13
N GLU A 88 10.10 -0.37 -29.32
CA GLU A 88 10.20 -1.82 -29.49
C GLU A 88 11.51 -2.37 -28.93
N GLU A 89 12.61 -1.63 -29.07
CA GLU A 89 13.93 -2.01 -28.54
C GLU A 89 14.00 -1.95 -27.00
N ILE A 90 13.55 -0.85 -26.39
CA ILE A 90 13.69 -0.65 -24.94
C ILE A 90 12.56 -1.29 -24.12
N GLY A 91 11.52 -1.81 -24.78
CA GLY A 91 10.37 -2.45 -24.15
C GLY A 91 9.37 -1.50 -23.47
N TYR A 92 9.55 -0.18 -23.59
CA TYR A 92 8.59 0.81 -23.11
C TYR A 92 7.65 1.24 -24.23
N SER A 93 6.40 1.52 -23.90
CA SER A 93 5.43 1.98 -24.89
C SER A 93 5.82 3.34 -25.49
N ARG A 94 5.42 3.59 -26.74
CA ARG A 94 5.54 4.91 -27.39
C ARG A 94 4.96 6.04 -26.53
N VAL A 95 3.83 5.76 -25.85
CA VAL A 95 3.18 6.72 -24.93
C VAL A 95 4.10 7.08 -23.77
N SER A 96 4.84 6.11 -23.23
CA SER A 96 5.81 6.35 -22.17
C SER A 96 6.91 7.30 -22.64
N ILE A 97 7.44 7.10 -23.85
CA ILE A 97 8.50 7.95 -24.41
C ILE A 97 8.01 9.39 -24.58
N TYR A 98 6.79 9.61 -25.07
CA TYR A 98 6.23 10.96 -25.20
C TYR A 98 5.91 11.65 -23.86
N MET A 99 5.79 10.88 -22.78
CA MET A 99 5.55 11.38 -21.43
C MET A 99 6.85 11.67 -20.66
N TRP A 100 8.00 11.27 -21.19
CA TRP A 100 9.31 11.52 -20.62
C TRP A 100 9.88 12.84 -21.11
#